data_AF-A0A1A8HB35-F1
#
_entry.id   AF-A0A1A8HB35-F1
#
_cell.length_a   1.000
_cell.length_b   1.000
_cell.length_c   1.000
_cell.angle_alpha   90.00
_cell.angle_beta   90.00
_cell.angle_gamma   90.00
#
_symmetry.space_group_name_H-M   'P 1'
#
loop_
_entity.id
_entity.type
_entity.pdbx_description
1 polymer ?
#
loop_
_entity_poly.entity_id
_entity_poly.type
_entity_poly.pdbx_seq_one_letter_code
_entity_poly.pdbx_strand_id
1 'polypeptide(L)'
;MATGRPMFPGATVKEELHLIFRLMGTPTEETWPGVSSNEEFRSYLFPQYRPQALINHVPRLDTEGIDLLTALLLYDTRSRTPSEAALKHPYFLSLGDNIHNLADTASVFSLREVQLQKDPGHRSSVFQPLGRGKNRRQSIF
;
A
#
# COMPACT_ATOMS: atom_id res chain seq x y z
N MET A 1 -4.46 -3.54 4.00
CA MET A 1 -4.41 -3.86 5.46
C MET A 1 -3.71 -2.79 6.28
N ALA A 2 -2.39 -2.60 6.14
CA ALA A 2 -1.59 -1.77 7.05
C ALA A 2 -2.21 -0.39 7.34
N THR A 3 -2.71 0.32 6.33
CA THR A 3 -3.32 1.66 6.49
C THR A 3 -4.84 1.68 6.38
N GLY A 4 -5.49 0.57 6.02
CA GLY A 4 -6.93 0.49 5.79
C GLY A 4 -7.47 1.32 4.60
N ARG A 5 -6.61 1.94 3.80
CA ARG A 5 -6.97 2.77 2.64
C ARG A 5 -6.10 2.43 1.42
N PRO A 6 -6.59 2.65 0.18
CA PRO A 6 -5.77 2.47 -1.01
C PRO A 6 -4.54 3.39 -0.99
N MET A 7 -3.41 2.89 -1.49
CA MET A 7 -2.16 3.65 -1.58
C MET A 7 -2.18 4.66 -2.74
N PHE A 8 -2.75 4.24 -3.87
CA PHE A 8 -2.89 5.05 -5.09
C PHE A 8 -4.37 5.00 -5.52
N PRO A 9 -5.20 5.98 -5.08
CA PRO A 9 -6.61 6.05 -5.47
C PRO A 9 -6.83 6.98 -6.67
N GLY A 10 -6.24 6.69 -7.82
CA GLY A 10 -6.47 7.47 -9.05
C GLY A 10 -7.79 7.12 -9.72
N ALA A 11 -8.50 8.12 -10.26
CA ALA A 11 -9.74 7.89 -11.02
C ALA A 11 -9.49 7.76 -12.54
N THR A 12 -8.32 8.20 -13.01
CA THR A 12 -7.87 8.10 -14.40
C THR A 12 -6.44 7.57 -14.48
N VAL A 13 -6.02 7.10 -15.66
CA VAL A 13 -4.63 6.64 -15.90
C VAL A 13 -3.61 7.71 -15.52
N LYS A 14 -3.84 8.97 -15.92
CA LYS A 14 -2.93 10.09 -15.61
C LYS A 14 -2.88 10.38 -14.10
N GLU A 15 -4.02 10.36 -13.42
CA GLU A 15 -4.07 10.57 -11.97
C GLU A 15 -3.39 9.44 -11.19
N GLU A 16 -3.60 8.19 -11.60
CA GLU A 16 -2.95 7.04 -10.99
C GLU A 16 -1.42 7.15 -11.08
N LEU A 17 -0.89 7.41 -12.28
CA LEU A 17 0.54 7.65 -12.50
C LEU A 17 1.06 8.85 -11.69
N HIS A 18 0.29 9.94 -11.62
CA HIS A 18 0.65 11.11 -10.82
C HIS A 18 0.78 10.78 -9.34
N LEU A 19 -0.13 9.99 -8.77
CA LEU A 19 -0.09 9.57 -7.37
C LEU A 19 1.11 8.65 -7.10
N ILE A 20 1.37 7.71 -8.00
CA ILE A 20 2.53 6.82 -7.94
C ILE A 20 3.82 7.65 -7.93
N PHE A 21 4.01 8.54 -8.91
CA PHE A 21 5.23 9.35 -9.04
C PHE A 21 5.40 10.33 -7.89
N ARG A 22 4.31 10.87 -7.34
CA ARG A 22 4.37 11.74 -6.18
C ARG A 22 4.90 11.03 -4.94
N LEU A 23 4.62 9.74 -4.77
CA LEU A 23 5.11 8.94 -3.65
C LEU A 23 6.52 8.38 -3.92
N MET A 24 6.72 7.72 -5.07
CA MET A 24 7.93 6.99 -5.40
C MET A 24 8.99 7.82 -6.14
N GLY A 25 8.69 9.09 -6.44
CA GLY A 25 9.54 9.96 -7.28
C GLY A 25 9.29 9.73 -8.77
N THR A 26 9.55 10.74 -9.59
CA THR A 26 9.38 10.60 -11.05
C THR A 26 10.47 9.69 -11.62
N PRO A 27 10.12 8.67 -12.43
CA PRO A 27 11.10 7.70 -12.91
C PRO A 27 12.20 8.35 -13.76
N THR A 28 13.41 7.87 -13.57
CA THR A 28 14.62 8.19 -14.35
C THR A 28 15.11 6.94 -15.08
N GLU A 29 16.06 7.09 -16.01
CA GLU A 29 16.72 5.96 -16.70
C GLU A 29 17.43 4.99 -15.75
N GLU A 30 17.83 5.45 -14.55
CA GLU A 30 18.40 4.59 -13.51
C GLU A 30 17.32 3.71 -12.85
N THR A 31 16.17 4.31 -12.51
CA THR A 31 15.08 3.60 -11.81
C THR A 31 14.17 2.79 -12.74
N TRP A 32 14.09 3.17 -14.02
CA TRP A 32 13.31 2.49 -15.05
C TRP A 32 13.97 2.70 -16.43
N PRO A 33 14.88 1.79 -16.83
CA PRO A 33 15.58 1.91 -18.11
C PRO A 33 14.63 1.92 -19.29
N GLY A 34 14.80 2.90 -20.20
CA GLY A 34 13.99 3.11 -21.39
C GLY A 34 12.77 4.02 -21.20
N VAL A 35 12.49 4.50 -19.99
CA VAL A 35 11.32 5.35 -19.72
C VAL A 35 11.35 6.68 -20.49
N SER A 36 12.52 7.26 -20.72
CA SER A 36 12.68 8.51 -21.50
C SER A 36 12.42 8.34 -22.99
N SER A 37 12.40 7.10 -23.50
CA SER A 37 12.03 6.79 -24.88
C SER A 37 10.53 6.55 -25.04
N ASN A 38 9.76 6.46 -23.96
CA ASN A 38 8.32 6.24 -24.00
C ASN A 38 7.58 7.54 -24.36
N GLU A 39 6.93 7.56 -25.52
CA GLU A 39 6.21 8.74 -26.03
C GLU A 39 5.02 9.13 -25.15
N GLU A 40 4.27 8.15 -24.64
CA GLU A 40 3.10 8.39 -23.80
C GLU A 40 3.52 9.06 -22.48
N PHE A 41 4.56 8.53 -21.82
CA PHE A 41 5.13 9.12 -20.60
C PHE A 41 5.55 10.58 -20.81
N ARG A 42 6.26 10.85 -21.92
CA ARG A 42 6.68 12.22 -22.26
C ARG A 42 5.49 13.14 -22.53
N SER A 43 4.43 12.62 -23.19
CA SER A 43 3.24 13.41 -23.53
C SER A 43 2.48 13.91 -22.29
N TYR A 44 2.53 13.16 -21.19
CA TYR A 44 1.84 13.55 -19.96
C TYR A 44 2.51 14.69 -19.19
N LEU A 45 3.79 14.99 -19.47
CA LEU A 45 4.56 16.09 -18.88
C LEU A 45 4.47 16.12 -17.34
N PHE A 46 4.74 14.98 -16.69
CA PHE A 46 4.72 14.89 -15.23
C PHE A 46 5.78 15.80 -14.58
N PRO A 47 5.46 16.47 -13.45
CA PRO A 47 6.48 17.17 -12.66
C PRO A 47 7.57 16.22 -12.16
N GLN A 48 8.76 16.76 -11.87
CA GLN A 48 9.82 15.97 -11.25
C GLN A 48 9.63 15.89 -9.73
N TYR A 49 9.22 14.73 -9.24
CA TYR A 49 9.03 14.44 -7.83
C TYR A 49 10.27 13.75 -7.25
N ARG A 50 10.59 14.08 -6.00
CA ARG A 50 11.52 13.30 -5.18
C ARG A 50 10.77 12.18 -4.46
N PRO A 51 11.37 10.98 -4.31
CA PRO A 51 10.77 9.91 -3.54
C PRO A 51 10.54 10.33 -2.09
N GLN A 52 9.42 9.91 -1.52
CA GLN A 52 9.09 10.10 -0.11
C GLN A 52 9.35 8.81 0.67
N ALA A 53 9.75 8.93 1.93
CA ALA A 53 9.95 7.77 2.79
C ALA A 53 8.61 7.05 3.05
N LEU A 54 8.52 5.77 2.66
CA LEU A 54 7.29 4.97 2.78
C LEU A 54 6.81 4.85 4.23
N ILE A 55 7.71 4.83 5.22
CA ILE A 55 7.37 4.78 6.64
C ILE A 55 6.41 5.89 7.07
N ASN A 56 6.46 7.07 6.43
CA ASN A 56 5.56 8.18 6.72
C ASN A 56 4.13 7.93 6.20
N HIS A 57 3.96 7.04 5.23
CA HIS A 57 2.68 6.72 4.59
C HIS A 57 2.05 5.43 5.12
N VAL A 58 2.88 4.48 5.57
CA VAL A 58 2.49 3.18 6.13
C VAL A 58 3.13 2.98 7.52
N PRO A 59 2.81 3.82 8.53
CA PRO A 59 3.49 3.83 9.83
C PRO A 59 3.24 2.59 10.71
N ARG A 60 2.38 1.68 10.26
CA ARG A 60 2.10 0.40 10.93
C ARG A 60 3.05 -0.72 10.52
N LEU A 61 3.90 -0.49 9.52
CA LEU A 61 4.95 -1.43 9.13
C LEU A 61 6.22 -1.11 9.92
N ASP A 62 6.91 -2.16 10.33
CA ASP A 62 8.27 -2.13 10.86
C ASP A 62 9.30 -1.99 9.74
N THR A 63 10.59 -1.96 10.08
CA THR A 63 11.68 -1.79 9.12
C THR A 63 11.68 -2.88 8.05
N GLU A 64 11.47 -4.14 8.46
CA GLU A 64 11.42 -5.28 7.53
C GLU A 64 10.19 -5.20 6.62
N GLY A 65 9.05 -4.72 7.12
CA GLY A 65 7.86 -4.50 6.31
C GLY A 65 8.04 -3.37 5.29
N ILE A 66 8.75 -2.30 5.67
CA ILE A 66 9.10 -1.21 4.74
C ILE A 66 10.11 -1.68 3.68
N ASP A 67 11.10 -2.48 4.07
CA ASP A 67 12.08 -3.04 3.15
C ASP A 67 11.42 -3.93 2.10
N LEU A 68 10.58 -4.88 2.55
CA LEU A 68 9.79 -5.73 1.65
C LEU A 68 8.90 -4.91 0.72
N LEU A 69 8.20 -3.90 1.25
CA LEU A 69 7.33 -3.05 0.45
C LEU A 69 8.12 -2.27 -0.62
N THR A 70 9.32 -1.80 -0.28
CA THR A 70 10.21 -1.09 -1.22
C THR A 70 10.67 -2.02 -2.34
N ALA A 71 10.99 -3.27 -2.01
CA ALA A 71 11.41 -4.27 -2.99
C ALA A 71 10.28 -4.73 -3.93
N LEU A 72 9.02 -4.61 -3.49
CA LEU A 72 7.82 -4.88 -4.29
C LEU A 72 7.41 -3.69 -5.17
N LEU A 73 7.58 -2.47 -4.68
CA LEU A 73 7.15 -1.22 -5.34
C LEU A 73 8.24 -0.60 -6.21
N LEU A 74 8.68 -1.32 -7.25
CA LEU A 74 9.64 -0.82 -8.24
C LEU A 74 8.99 -0.55 -9.59
N TYR A 75 9.52 0.42 -10.35
CA TYR A 75 9.04 0.71 -11.71
C TYR A 75 9.40 -0.40 -12.69
N ASP A 76 10.67 -0.79 -12.76
CA ASP A 76 11.09 -1.93 -13.56
C ASP A 76 10.61 -3.23 -12.91
N THR A 77 9.68 -3.91 -13.60
CA THR A 77 9.09 -5.15 -13.13
C THR A 77 10.10 -6.28 -13.02
N ARG A 78 11.20 -6.23 -13.80
CA ARG A 78 12.28 -7.23 -13.77
C ARG A 78 13.13 -7.13 -12.51
N SER A 79 13.14 -5.95 -11.88
CA SER A 79 13.88 -5.70 -10.64
C SER A 79 13.06 -6.00 -9.40
N ARG A 80 11.74 -6.22 -9.52
CA ARG A 80 10.87 -6.53 -8.38
C ARG A 80 11.21 -7.89 -7.79
N THR A 81 11.17 -7.99 -6.47
CA THR A 81 11.37 -9.27 -5.77
C THR A 81 10.30 -10.28 -6.20
N PRO A 82 10.68 -11.49 -6.69
CA PRO A 82 9.72 -12.51 -7.07
C PRO A 82 8.99 -13.05 -5.84
N SER A 83 7.77 -13.57 -6.02
CA SER A 83 6.91 -14.03 -4.93
C SER A 83 7.59 -15.06 -4.03
N GLU A 84 8.33 -16.02 -4.61
CA GLU A 84 9.05 -17.04 -3.84
C GLU A 84 10.13 -16.44 -2.92
N ALA A 85 10.85 -15.41 -3.39
CA ALA A 85 11.83 -14.71 -2.58
C ALA A 85 11.17 -13.81 -1.52
N ALA A 86 10.05 -13.15 -1.87
CA ALA A 86 9.28 -12.33 -0.95
C ALA A 86 8.71 -13.15 0.22
N LEU A 87 8.29 -14.40 -0.03
CA LEU A 87 7.83 -15.31 1.03
C LEU A 87 8.94 -15.66 2.03
N LYS A 88 10.21 -15.66 1.60
CA LYS A 88 11.38 -15.93 2.44
C LYS A 88 11.96 -14.67 3.09
N HIS A 89 11.29 -13.52 2.95
CA HIS A 89 11.75 -12.25 3.47
C HIS A 89 11.76 -12.22 5.01
N PRO A 90 12.72 -11.54 5.67
CA PRO A 90 12.79 -11.42 7.13
C PRO A 90 11.48 -10.99 7.82
N TYR A 91 10.67 -10.20 7.14
CA TYR A 91 9.33 -9.79 7.58
C TYR A 91 8.43 -10.96 8.00
N PHE A 92 8.57 -12.14 7.39
CA PHE A 92 7.75 -13.32 7.67
C PHE A 92 8.38 -14.31 8.66
N LEU A 93 9.59 -14.07 9.19
CA LEU A 93 10.27 -15.01 10.10
C LEU A 93 9.47 -15.33 11.37
N SER A 94 8.60 -14.42 11.81
CA SER A 94 7.72 -14.64 12.97
C SER A 94 6.70 -15.77 12.78
N LEU A 95 6.46 -16.23 11.55
CA LEU A 95 5.55 -17.33 11.23
C LEU A 95 6.19 -18.72 11.40
N GLY A 96 7.51 -18.79 11.57
CA GLY A 96 8.27 -20.04 11.75
C GLY A 96 8.58 -20.78 10.45
N ASP A 97 9.67 -21.54 10.45
CA ASP A 97 10.24 -22.16 9.23
C ASP A 97 9.34 -23.23 8.59
N ASN A 98 8.48 -23.88 9.40
CA ASN A 98 7.59 -24.95 8.93
C ASN A 98 6.59 -24.47 7.87
N ILE A 99 6.28 -23.17 7.83
CA ILE A 99 5.34 -22.60 6.85
C ILE A 99 5.79 -22.80 5.41
N HIS A 100 7.10 -22.91 5.18
CA HIS A 100 7.67 -23.12 3.85
C HIS A 100 7.66 -24.59 3.40
N ASN A 101 7.36 -25.53 4.31
CA ASN A 101 7.37 -26.97 4.03
C ASN A 101 5.96 -27.56 3.82
N LEU A 102 4.94 -26.71 3.79
CA LEU A 102 3.56 -27.12 3.54
C LEU A 102 3.39 -27.57 2.09
N ALA A 103 2.56 -28.59 1.87
CA ALA A 103 2.12 -28.93 0.53
C ALA A 103 1.25 -27.80 -0.04
N ASP A 104 1.25 -27.62 -1.37
CA ASP A 104 0.48 -26.56 -2.04
C ASP A 104 -1.02 -26.57 -1.72
N THR A 105 -1.56 -27.74 -1.36
CA THR A 105 -2.97 -27.93 -0.99
C THR A 105 -3.24 -27.80 0.51
N ALA A 106 -2.20 -27.71 1.34
CA ALA A 106 -2.33 -27.61 2.78
C ALA A 106 -2.57 -26.16 3.22
N SER A 107 -3.44 -25.98 4.22
CA SER A 107 -3.69 -24.68 4.83
C SER A 107 -2.55 -24.28 5.77
N VAL A 108 -2.16 -22.99 5.78
CA VAL A 108 -1.20 -22.45 6.75
C VAL A 108 -1.67 -22.61 8.20
N PHE A 109 -2.99 -22.67 8.43
CA PHE A 109 -3.58 -22.89 9.76
C PHE A 109 -3.52 -24.36 10.22
N SER A 110 -2.96 -25.26 9.42
CA SER A 110 -2.62 -26.61 9.88
C SER A 110 -1.43 -26.61 10.84
N LEU A 111 -0.59 -25.57 10.78
CA LEU A 111 0.49 -25.32 11.74
C LEU A 111 -0.08 -24.75 13.03
N ARG A 112 0.29 -25.32 14.17
CA ARG A 112 -0.23 -24.91 15.49
C ARG A 112 0.26 -23.53 15.89
N GLU A 113 1.44 -23.17 15.41
CA GLU A 113 2.11 -21.88 15.57
C GLU A 113 1.44 -20.75 14.79
N VAL A 114 0.65 -21.05 13.74
CA VAL A 114 -0.04 -20.04 12.92
C VAL A 114 -1.51 -19.99 13.32
N GLN A 115 -1.88 -18.92 14.02
CA GLN A 115 -3.26 -18.69 14.47
C GLN A 115 -3.73 -17.28 14.12
N LEU A 116 -5.01 -17.16 13.77
CA LEU A 116 -5.61 -15.86 13.52
C LEU A 116 -5.81 -15.12 14.84
N GLN A 117 -5.22 -13.94 14.97
CA GLN A 117 -5.50 -13.04 16.09
C GLN A 117 -6.89 -12.41 15.92
N LYS A 118 -7.65 -12.34 17.02
CA LYS A 118 -8.92 -11.59 17.04
C LYS A 118 -8.63 -10.13 16.74
N ASP A 119 -9.34 -9.56 15.79
CA ASP A 119 -9.26 -8.13 15.53
C ASP A 119 -9.72 -7.39 16.80
N PRO A 120 -8.86 -6.53 17.40
CA PRO A 120 -9.26 -5.74 18.57
C PRO A 120 -10.42 -4.78 18.26
N GLY A 121 -10.78 -4.61 16.99
CA GLY A 121 -11.84 -3.73 16.53
C GLY A 121 -11.34 -2.30 16.55
N HIS A 122 -11.27 -1.66 15.39
CA HIS A 122 -11.26 -0.20 15.37
C HIS A 122 -12.62 0.27 15.86
N ARG A 123 -12.67 0.92 17.05
CA ARG A 123 -13.73 1.90 17.32
C ARG A 123 -13.61 2.94 16.21
N SER A 124 -14.41 2.79 15.16
CA SER A 124 -14.74 3.88 14.28
C SER A 124 -15.13 5.06 15.17
N SER A 125 -14.57 6.23 14.85
CA SER A 125 -14.92 7.49 15.49
C SER A 125 -16.42 7.52 15.73
N VAL A 126 -16.80 7.74 16.99
CA VAL A 126 -18.18 7.94 17.41
C VAL A 126 -18.77 8.96 16.44
N PHE A 127 -19.65 8.50 15.55
CA PHE A 127 -20.53 9.37 14.79
C PHE A 127 -21.39 10.05 15.85
N GLN A 128 -21.01 11.25 16.28
CA GLN A 128 -21.86 12.07 17.11
C GLN A 128 -23.13 12.32 16.28
N PRO A 129 -24.32 11.85 16.70
CA PRO A 129 -25.53 12.25 16.03
C PRO A 129 -25.63 13.77 16.21
N LEU A 130 -25.72 14.49 15.09
CA LEU A 130 -25.95 15.93 15.07
C LEU A 130 -27.04 16.28 16.09
N GLY A 131 -26.70 17.24 16.95
CA GLY A 131 -27.55 17.73 18.01
C GLY A 131 -28.96 18.02 17.53
N ARG A 132 -29.91 17.58 18.33
CA ARG A 132 -31.35 17.82 18.21
C ARG A 132 -31.62 19.32 18.18
N GLY A 133 -31.66 19.90 16.97
CA GLY A 133 -32.02 21.30 16.74
C GLY A 133 -33.49 21.53 17.11
N LYS A 134 -33.73 22.19 18.24
CA LYS A 134 -35.04 22.74 18.61
C LYS A 134 -35.23 24.10 17.93
N ASN A 135 -36.45 24.29 17.41
CA ASN A 135 -37.22 25.52 17.23
C ASN A 135 -37.11 26.33 15.93
N ARG A 136 -38.16 26.16 15.12
CA ARG A 136 -39.12 27.19 14.64
C ARG A 136 -38.56 28.52 14.13
N ARG A 137 -38.86 28.82 12.87
CA ARG A 137 -39.66 30.00 12.45
C ARG A 137 -40.29 29.76 11.08
N GLN A 138 -41.62 29.77 11.03
CA GLN A 138 -42.39 29.98 9.81
C GLN A 138 -42.30 31.48 9.46
N SER A 139 -42.21 31.79 8.18
CA SER A 139 -42.49 33.11 7.64
C SER A 139 -43.39 32.93 6.43
N ILE A 140 -44.67 33.25 6.64
CA ILE A 140 -45.60 33.64 5.58
C ILE A 140 -45.30 35.11 5.32
N PHE A 141 -44.89 35.42 4.09
CA PHE A 141 -45.43 36.42 3.16
C PHE A 141 -44.55 36.40 1.92
#